data_AF-A0A3D0XNJ0-F1
#
_entry.id   AF-A0A3D0XNJ0-F1
#
_cell.length_a   1.000
_cell.length_b   1.000
_cell.length_c   1.000
_cell.angle_alpha   90.00
_cell.angle_beta   90.00
_cell.angle_gamma   90.00
#
_symmetry.space_group_name_H-M   'P 1'
#
loop_
_entity.id
_entity.type
_entity.pdbx_description
1 polymer ?
#
loop_
_entity_poly.entity_id
_entity_poly.type
_entity_poly.pdbx_seq_one_letter_code
_entity_poly.pdbx_strand_id
1 'polypeptide(L)'
;RVMQHYCKRGERTPRDVVSHCIMEEEKKTKSHDFYLDITEQPAEFVRNRFPAIYQKCLEYDVDMTKDRIPVYPCQHYLMGGIDVDLYARTTIEGLYAVGECAHTGVHGANRLASNSLLEALVFSKRAAQDILKKRNTLISAKELQPERGEEPSEALRDEIRFLIQESFFVNADIEKAQKNLPRVQEIQRQLQAGYAASKKLTELRSLAGVANMILKEVLSA
;
A
#
# COMPACT_ATOMS: atom_id res chain seq x y z
N ARG A 1 -10.58 16.57 -21.14
CA ARG A 1 -10.48 16.64 -19.66
C ARG A 1 -11.59 15.78 -19.07
N VAL A 2 -11.29 14.62 -18.51
CA VAL A 2 -12.29 13.60 -18.12
C VAL A 2 -13.03 13.98 -16.83
N MET A 3 -12.31 14.52 -15.84
CA MET A 3 -12.84 14.73 -14.49
C MET A 3 -14.07 15.64 -14.41
N GLN A 4 -14.24 16.57 -15.36
CA GLN A 4 -15.38 17.49 -15.41
C GLN A 4 -16.73 16.77 -15.65
N HIS A 5 -16.71 15.60 -16.26
CA HIS A 5 -17.90 14.79 -16.49
C HIS A 5 -18.39 14.06 -15.23
N TYR A 6 -17.50 13.86 -14.25
CA TYR A 6 -17.78 13.07 -13.05
C TYR A 6 -17.92 13.93 -11.80
N CYS A 7 -17.13 14.99 -11.65
CA CYS A 7 -17.06 15.77 -10.42
C CYS A 7 -17.00 17.27 -10.69
N LYS A 8 -17.85 18.04 -10.00
CA LYS A 8 -17.87 19.53 -10.08
C LYS A 8 -16.53 20.17 -9.67
N ARG A 9 -15.79 19.54 -8.76
CA ARG A 9 -14.45 19.99 -8.31
C ARG A 9 -13.33 19.61 -9.29
N GLY A 10 -13.64 18.90 -10.37
CA GLY A 10 -12.69 18.46 -11.37
C GLY A 10 -11.53 17.69 -10.75
N GLU A 11 -10.31 18.09 -11.10
CA GLU A 11 -9.05 17.49 -10.68
C GLU A 11 -8.71 17.75 -9.19
N ARG A 12 -9.47 18.61 -8.49
CA ARG A 12 -9.29 18.92 -7.05
C ARG A 12 -10.17 18.06 -6.12
N THR A 13 -10.73 16.99 -6.68
CA THR A 13 -11.55 16.01 -5.96
C THR A 13 -10.63 15.06 -5.16
N PRO A 14 -11.08 14.48 -4.02
CA PRO A 14 -10.33 13.46 -3.31
C PRO A 14 -9.80 12.33 -4.20
N ARG A 15 -8.64 11.76 -3.83
CA ARG A 15 -7.87 10.84 -4.67
C ARG A 15 -8.63 9.55 -4.99
N ASP A 16 -9.35 9.02 -4.01
CA ASP A 16 -10.24 7.86 -4.14
C ASP A 16 -11.23 8.07 -5.28
N VAL A 17 -11.95 9.20 -5.28
CA VAL A 17 -12.93 9.51 -6.32
C VAL A 17 -12.26 9.66 -7.69
N VAL A 18 -11.11 10.34 -7.76
CA VAL A 18 -10.36 10.48 -9.03
C VAL A 18 -9.97 9.10 -9.58
N SER A 19 -9.48 8.19 -8.74
CA SER A 19 -9.14 6.83 -9.15
C SER A 19 -10.37 6.05 -9.62
N HIS A 20 -11.50 6.15 -8.92
CA HIS A 20 -12.76 5.52 -9.37
C HIS A 20 -13.22 6.07 -10.72
N CYS A 21 -13.16 7.39 -10.94
CA CYS A 21 -13.51 7.99 -12.24
C CYS A 21 -12.62 7.49 -13.37
N ILE A 22 -11.31 7.31 -13.12
CA ILE A 22 -10.39 6.73 -14.11
C ILE A 22 -10.82 5.30 -14.46
N MET A 23 -11.12 4.46 -13.46
CA MET A 23 -11.59 3.09 -13.70
C MET A 23 -12.92 3.03 -14.48
N GLU A 24 -13.83 3.97 -14.22
CA GLU A 24 -15.11 4.06 -14.93
C GLU A 24 -14.92 4.49 -16.38
N GLU A 25 -14.09 5.52 -16.63
CA GLU A 25 -13.80 5.98 -17.99
C GLU A 25 -13.04 4.92 -18.79
N GLU A 26 -12.14 4.16 -18.16
CA GLU A 26 -11.43 3.04 -18.78
C GLU A 26 -12.42 1.98 -19.27
N LYS A 27 -13.37 1.56 -18.42
CA LYS A 27 -14.41 0.58 -18.81
C LYS A 27 -15.26 1.08 -19.98
N LYS A 28 -15.57 2.36 -19.98
CA LYS A 28 -16.42 3.00 -21.01
C LYS A 28 -15.69 3.14 -22.35
N THR A 29 -14.43 3.56 -22.32
CA THR A 29 -13.64 3.87 -23.53
C THR A 29 -12.81 2.69 -24.03
N LYS A 30 -12.59 1.67 -23.18
CA LYS A 30 -11.67 0.55 -23.43
C LYS A 30 -10.24 1.02 -23.72
N SER A 31 -9.81 2.13 -23.11
CA SER A 31 -8.47 2.68 -23.22
C SER A 31 -7.81 2.80 -21.85
N HIS A 32 -6.52 2.47 -21.80
CA HIS A 32 -5.67 2.65 -20.62
C HIS A 32 -4.87 3.96 -20.68
N ASP A 33 -5.11 4.79 -21.70
CA ASP A 33 -4.32 5.98 -22.00
C ASP A 33 -4.82 7.20 -21.22
N PHE A 34 -4.45 7.24 -19.94
CA PHE A 34 -4.71 8.39 -19.07
C PHE A 34 -3.48 9.26 -18.93
N TYR A 35 -3.71 10.57 -18.91
CA TYR A 35 -2.63 11.54 -18.89
C TYR A 35 -2.86 12.68 -17.89
N LEU A 36 -1.77 13.11 -17.28
CA LEU A 36 -1.66 14.37 -16.56
C LEU A 36 -1.06 15.43 -17.49
N ASP A 37 -1.75 16.55 -17.65
CA ASP A 37 -1.35 17.63 -18.55
C ASP A 37 -1.11 18.93 -17.76
N ILE A 38 0.13 19.40 -17.74
CA ILE A 38 0.54 20.69 -17.15
C ILE A 38 1.17 21.62 -18.19
N THR A 39 1.04 21.29 -19.49
CA THR A 39 1.67 22.03 -20.60
C THR A 39 1.15 23.46 -20.76
N GLU A 40 -0.03 23.76 -20.17
CA GLU A 40 -0.58 25.12 -20.09
C GLU A 40 0.23 26.05 -19.17
N GLN A 41 1.09 25.50 -18.31
CA GLN A 41 1.93 26.30 -17.42
C GLN A 41 3.25 26.69 -18.10
N PRO A 42 3.81 27.88 -17.80
CA PRO A 42 5.10 28.28 -18.35
C PRO A 42 6.22 27.28 -18.01
N ALA A 43 7.07 26.96 -18.98
CA ALA A 43 8.15 25.98 -18.80
C ALA A 43 9.07 26.31 -17.61
N GLU A 44 9.37 27.61 -17.41
CA GLU A 44 10.15 28.07 -16.27
C GLU A 44 9.46 27.79 -14.93
N PHE A 45 8.14 28.02 -14.84
CA PHE A 45 7.37 27.71 -13.64
C PHE A 45 7.44 26.21 -13.31
N VAL A 46 7.24 25.35 -14.30
CA VAL A 46 7.24 23.90 -14.13
C VAL A 46 8.59 23.40 -13.63
N ARG A 47 9.69 23.84 -14.26
CA ARG A 47 11.07 23.45 -13.89
C ARG A 47 11.44 23.95 -12.48
N ASN A 48 11.06 25.17 -12.13
CA ASN A 48 11.38 25.75 -10.83
C ASN A 48 10.53 25.16 -9.70
N ARG A 49 9.24 24.86 -9.96
CA ARG A 49 8.31 24.37 -8.94
C ARG A 49 8.44 22.87 -8.68
N PHE A 50 8.72 22.08 -9.73
CA PHE A 50 8.76 20.61 -9.68
C PHE A 50 10.07 20.03 -10.23
N PRO A 51 11.25 20.49 -9.79
CA PRO A 51 12.53 20.12 -10.40
C PRO A 51 12.80 18.61 -10.36
N ALA A 52 12.48 17.96 -9.24
CA ALA A 52 12.67 16.52 -9.10
C ALA A 52 11.76 15.69 -10.03
N ILE A 53 10.50 16.12 -10.18
CA ILE A 53 9.55 15.42 -11.07
C ILE A 53 9.93 15.69 -12.53
N TYR A 54 10.31 16.92 -12.86
CA TYR A 54 10.80 17.30 -14.19
C TYR A 54 11.97 16.43 -14.64
N GLN A 55 13.01 16.34 -13.80
CA GLN A 55 14.18 15.53 -14.10
C GLN A 55 13.82 14.05 -14.25
N LYS A 56 12.94 13.53 -13.39
CA LYS A 56 12.52 12.13 -13.47
C LYS A 56 11.72 11.83 -14.73
N CYS A 57 10.84 12.72 -15.17
CA CYS A 57 10.12 12.57 -16.43
C CYS A 57 11.08 12.59 -17.64
N LEU A 58 12.10 13.46 -17.63
CA LEU A 58 13.11 13.50 -18.68
C LEU A 58 13.92 12.20 -18.78
N GLU A 59 14.18 11.50 -17.68
CA GLU A 59 14.83 10.17 -17.71
C GLU A 59 14.01 9.11 -18.47
N TYR A 60 12.71 9.34 -18.63
CA TYR A 60 11.79 8.48 -19.40
C TYR A 60 11.32 9.15 -20.70
N ASP A 61 12.10 10.11 -21.22
CA ASP A 61 11.83 10.80 -22.49
C ASP A 61 10.49 11.58 -22.51
N VAL A 62 10.06 12.10 -21.36
CA VAL A 62 8.86 12.95 -21.23
C VAL A 62 9.25 14.36 -20.75
N ASP A 63 9.11 15.37 -21.62
CA ASP A 63 9.28 16.78 -21.25
C ASP A 63 7.93 17.33 -20.79
N MET A 64 7.63 17.30 -19.48
CA MET A 64 6.34 17.77 -18.93
C MET A 64 5.98 19.24 -19.23
N THR A 65 6.89 20.02 -19.85
CA THR A 65 6.59 21.37 -20.35
C THR A 65 5.95 21.38 -21.75
N LYS A 66 5.99 20.24 -22.45
CA LYS A 66 5.52 20.07 -23.83
C LYS A 66 4.66 18.83 -24.01
N ASP A 67 4.93 17.79 -23.24
CA ASP A 67 4.33 16.48 -23.34
C ASP A 67 3.34 16.24 -22.20
N ARG A 68 2.36 15.40 -22.50
CA ARG A 68 1.44 14.84 -21.51
C ARG A 68 2.10 13.68 -20.78
N ILE A 69 1.97 13.64 -19.46
CA ILE A 69 2.57 12.58 -18.63
C ILE A 69 1.59 11.41 -18.56
N PRO A 70 1.92 10.20 -19.03
CA PRO A 70 1.07 9.03 -18.84
C PRO A 70 0.96 8.68 -17.35
N VAL A 71 -0.25 8.43 -16.87
CA VAL A 71 -0.54 8.14 -15.46
C VAL A 71 -1.57 7.04 -15.34
N TYR A 72 -1.53 6.30 -14.24
CA TYR A 72 -2.55 5.32 -13.90
C TYR A 72 -2.65 5.22 -12.36
N PRO A 73 -3.82 4.84 -11.78
CA PRO A 73 -3.91 4.58 -10.35
C PRO A 73 -2.88 3.55 -9.90
N CYS A 74 -2.45 3.61 -8.64
CA CYS A 74 -1.57 2.62 -8.04
C CYS A 74 -1.82 2.51 -6.54
N GLN A 75 -1.47 1.35 -5.95
CA GLN A 75 -1.46 1.22 -4.50
C GLN A 75 -0.38 2.14 -3.93
N HIS A 76 -0.75 2.93 -2.92
CA HIS A 76 0.13 3.98 -2.37
C HIS A 76 0.28 3.95 -0.86
N TYR A 77 -0.75 3.53 -0.12
CA TYR A 77 -0.76 3.60 1.34
C TYR A 77 -1.69 2.52 1.93
N LEU A 78 -1.32 1.98 3.10
CA LEU A 78 -2.19 1.09 3.89
C LEU A 78 -2.78 1.87 5.07
N MET A 79 -4.12 1.97 5.13
CA MET A 79 -4.82 2.59 6.25
C MET A 79 -5.05 1.64 7.43
N GLY A 80 -5.18 0.34 7.14
CA GLY A 80 -5.24 -0.71 8.15
C GLY A 80 -3.86 -1.02 8.73
N GLY A 81 -3.74 -2.17 9.38
CA GLY A 81 -2.47 -2.59 9.99
C GLY A 81 -2.70 -3.28 11.32
N ILE A 82 -1.68 -3.26 12.16
CA ILE A 82 -1.73 -3.83 13.51
C ILE A 82 -2.55 -2.89 14.40
N ASP A 83 -3.64 -3.39 14.97
CA ASP A 83 -4.46 -2.61 15.91
C ASP A 83 -3.63 -2.14 17.11
N VAL A 84 -3.73 -0.85 17.39
CA VAL A 84 -3.09 -0.23 18.55
C VAL A 84 -4.01 0.72 19.28
N ASP A 85 -3.74 0.90 20.57
CA ASP A 85 -4.39 1.94 21.35
C ASP A 85 -3.75 3.34 21.16
N LEU A 86 -4.23 4.34 21.91
CA LEU A 86 -3.76 5.72 21.82
C LEU A 86 -2.28 5.93 22.20
N TYR A 87 -1.64 4.92 22.81
CA TYR A 87 -0.23 4.89 23.17
C TYR A 87 0.60 3.96 22.26
N ALA A 88 0.02 3.54 21.13
CA ALA A 88 0.62 2.66 20.14
C ALA A 88 0.89 1.23 20.64
N ARG A 89 0.23 0.81 21.72
CA ARG A 89 0.36 -0.55 22.28
C ARG A 89 -0.53 -1.50 21.48
N THR A 90 0.02 -2.63 21.08
CA THR A 90 -0.77 -3.73 20.51
C THR A 90 -1.49 -4.51 21.61
N THR A 91 -2.28 -5.51 21.22
CA THR A 91 -2.87 -6.47 22.16
C THR A 91 -1.84 -7.41 22.78
N ILE A 92 -0.61 -7.48 22.24
CA ILE A 92 0.50 -8.26 22.78
C ILE A 92 1.34 -7.37 23.71
N GLU A 93 1.47 -7.80 24.96
CA GLU A 93 2.26 -7.07 25.96
C GLU A 93 3.71 -6.89 25.51
N GLY A 94 4.21 -5.66 25.61
CA GLY A 94 5.58 -5.31 25.21
C GLY A 94 5.76 -5.06 23.71
N LEU A 95 4.74 -5.34 22.88
CA LEU A 95 4.78 -5.07 21.44
C LEU A 95 4.01 -3.78 21.10
N TYR A 96 4.67 -2.90 20.35
CA TYR A 96 4.13 -1.64 19.84
C TYR A 96 4.17 -1.64 18.32
N ALA A 97 3.26 -0.91 17.69
CA ALA A 97 3.27 -0.63 16.25
C ALA A 97 3.03 0.86 16.02
N VAL A 98 3.78 1.48 15.11
CA VAL A 98 3.72 2.93 14.84
C VAL A 98 3.88 3.21 13.35
N GLY A 99 3.26 4.31 12.88
CA GLY A 99 3.27 4.68 11.46
C GLY A 99 2.40 3.76 10.62
N GLU A 100 2.73 3.59 9.34
CA GLU A 100 1.89 2.90 8.35
C GLU A 100 1.64 1.41 8.64
N CYS A 101 2.45 0.75 9.47
CA CYS A 101 2.19 -0.64 9.85
C CYS A 101 1.09 -0.77 10.92
N ALA A 102 0.66 0.33 11.53
CA ALA A 102 -0.29 0.36 12.63
C ALA A 102 -1.66 0.87 12.16
N HIS A 103 -2.72 0.26 12.67
CA HIS A 103 -4.07 0.79 12.61
C HIS A 103 -4.34 1.60 13.87
N THR A 104 -4.13 2.91 13.78
CA THR A 104 -4.34 3.85 14.90
C THR A 104 -5.77 4.41 14.98
N GLY A 105 -6.57 4.16 13.93
CA GLY A 105 -7.90 4.73 13.73
C GLY A 105 -7.92 6.18 13.20
N VAL A 106 -6.79 6.89 13.11
CA VAL A 106 -6.74 8.31 12.69
C VAL A 106 -7.16 8.51 11.23
N HIS A 107 -6.92 7.52 10.37
CA HIS A 107 -7.21 7.62 8.93
C HIS A 107 -8.60 7.12 8.54
N GLY A 108 -9.28 6.36 9.41
CA GLY A 108 -10.53 5.67 9.06
C GLY A 108 -10.41 4.93 7.72
N ALA A 109 -11.38 5.13 6.83
CA ALA A 109 -11.41 4.53 5.50
C ALA A 109 -10.58 5.28 4.43
N ASN A 110 -10.18 6.53 4.68
CA ASN A 110 -9.47 7.33 3.67
C ASN A 110 -8.55 8.37 4.33
N ARG A 111 -7.24 8.19 4.12
CA ARG A 111 -6.20 9.03 4.70
C ARG A 111 -6.11 10.39 4.00
N LEU A 112 -6.23 11.48 4.76
CA LEU A 112 -5.97 12.83 4.27
C LEU A 112 -4.48 13.02 3.93
N ALA A 113 -4.22 13.78 2.86
CA ALA A 113 -2.87 14.09 2.42
C ALA A 113 -2.03 14.72 3.55
N SER A 114 -0.74 14.37 3.60
CA SER A 114 0.23 14.83 4.61
C SER A 114 0.06 14.33 6.05
N ASN A 115 -0.97 13.54 6.35
CA ASN A 115 -1.16 13.03 7.73
C ASN A 115 -0.32 11.79 8.11
N SER A 116 0.17 10.97 7.18
CA SER A 116 0.92 9.74 7.50
C SER A 116 2.24 9.99 8.25
N LEU A 117 3.01 11.00 7.82
CA LEU A 117 4.26 11.35 8.51
C LEU A 117 3.99 11.94 9.90
N LEU A 118 2.92 12.73 10.02
CA LEU A 118 2.51 13.30 11.29
C LEU A 118 2.06 12.20 12.28
N GLU A 119 1.27 11.24 11.81
CA GLU A 119 0.88 10.07 12.60
C GLU A 119 2.11 9.31 13.10
N ALA A 120 3.06 9.00 12.21
CA ALA A 120 4.28 8.29 12.58
C ALA A 120 5.03 9.03 13.70
N LEU A 121 5.20 10.35 13.60
CA LEU A 121 5.87 11.17 14.62
C LEU A 121 5.11 11.18 15.96
N VAL A 122 3.79 11.37 15.91
CA VAL A 122 2.95 11.47 17.11
C VAL A 122 2.92 10.14 17.86
N PHE A 123 2.64 9.03 17.18
CA PHE A 123 2.54 7.72 17.82
C PHE A 123 3.90 7.18 18.26
N SER A 124 4.98 7.43 17.51
CA SER A 124 6.34 7.09 17.95
C SER A 124 6.72 7.80 19.25
N LYS A 125 6.39 9.09 19.37
CA LYS A 125 6.64 9.85 20.60
C LYS A 125 5.84 9.29 21.79
N ARG A 126 4.57 8.96 21.58
CA ARG A 126 3.72 8.37 22.64
C ARG A 126 4.22 7.00 23.06
N ALA A 127 4.57 6.13 22.10
CA ALA A 127 5.15 4.82 22.36
C ALA A 127 6.44 4.95 23.19
N ALA A 128 7.36 5.82 22.80
CA ALA A 128 8.59 6.06 23.54
C ALA A 128 8.34 6.53 24.98
N GLN A 129 7.39 7.45 25.19
CA GLN A 129 7.02 7.92 26.52
C GLN A 129 6.38 6.83 27.39
N ASP A 130 5.58 5.94 26.80
CA ASP A 130 4.98 4.81 27.52
C ASP A 130 6.04 3.75 27.88
N ILE A 131 6.93 3.41 26.93
CA ILE A 131 8.06 2.49 27.15
C ILE A 131 8.95 2.98 28.29
N LEU A 132 9.29 4.28 28.32
CA LEU A 132 10.17 4.84 29.36
C LEU A 132 9.55 4.82 30.77
N LYS A 133 8.22 4.77 30.89
CA LYS A 133 7.53 4.66 32.19
C LYS A 133 7.53 3.22 32.73
N LYS A 134 7.70 2.23 31.85
CA LYS A 134 7.70 0.83 32.23
C LYS A 134 9.08 0.43 32.74
N ARG A 135 9.12 -0.28 33.87
CA ARG A 135 10.33 -0.99 34.29
C ARG A 135 10.44 -2.24 33.43
N ASN A 136 11.29 -2.18 32.41
CA ASN A 136 11.49 -3.31 31.53
C ASN A 136 12.26 -4.41 32.25
N THR A 137 11.60 -5.54 32.50
CA THR A 137 12.30 -6.79 32.82
C THR A 137 12.86 -7.33 31.53
N LEU A 138 14.19 -7.51 31.45
CA LEU A 138 14.80 -8.15 30.30
C LEU A 138 14.32 -9.61 30.24
N ILE A 139 13.68 -9.98 29.13
CA ILE A 139 13.31 -11.36 28.84
C ILE A 139 14.46 -11.98 28.06
N SER A 140 14.91 -13.16 28.48
CA SER A 140 15.89 -13.92 27.71
C SER A 140 15.24 -14.39 26.41
N ALA A 141 15.81 -13.99 25.28
CA ALA A 141 15.36 -14.47 23.97
C ALA A 141 15.88 -15.89 23.75
N LYS A 142 14.99 -16.80 23.31
CA LYS A 142 15.40 -18.11 22.85
C LYS A 142 16.09 -17.97 21.48
N GLU A 143 17.26 -18.57 21.33
CA GLU A 143 17.90 -18.66 20.02
C GLU A 143 17.02 -19.44 19.03
N LEU A 144 16.78 -18.84 17.88
CA LEU A 144 16.07 -19.48 16.78
C LEU A 144 17.05 -20.31 15.96
N GLN A 145 16.70 -21.57 15.72
CA GLN A 145 17.46 -22.43 14.81
C GLN A 145 16.94 -22.21 13.38
N PRO A 146 17.80 -21.86 12.41
CA PRO A 146 17.35 -21.63 11.05
C PRO A 146 16.82 -22.93 10.44
N GLU A 147 15.61 -22.86 9.87
CA GLU A 147 15.05 -23.94 9.06
C GLU A 147 15.97 -24.22 7.86
N ARG A 148 16.15 -25.51 7.54
CA ARG A 148 16.94 -25.98 6.40
C ARG A 148 15.98 -26.47 5.32
N GLY A 149 16.32 -26.22 4.06
CA GLY A 149 15.51 -26.62 2.91
C GLY A 149 15.97 -25.90 1.65
N GLU A 150 15.14 -25.93 0.61
CA GLU A 150 15.34 -25.11 -0.58
C GLU A 150 14.74 -23.72 -0.37
N GLU A 151 15.07 -22.76 -1.24
CA GLU A 151 14.36 -21.48 -1.26
C GLU A 151 13.05 -21.59 -2.05
N PRO A 152 12.01 -20.83 -1.66
CA PRO A 152 10.81 -20.71 -2.47
C PRO A 152 11.08 -20.00 -3.81
N SER A 153 10.27 -20.32 -4.82
CA SER A 153 10.32 -19.67 -6.13
C SER A 153 9.93 -18.19 -6.05
N GLU A 154 10.66 -17.32 -6.77
CA GLU A 154 10.30 -15.89 -6.92
C GLU A 154 8.95 -15.70 -7.64
N ALA A 155 8.52 -16.66 -8.46
CA ALA A 155 7.25 -16.59 -9.16
C ALA A 155 6.04 -16.47 -8.20
N LEU A 156 6.18 -16.94 -6.96
CA LEU A 156 5.13 -16.80 -5.94
C LEU A 156 4.89 -15.33 -5.57
N ARG A 157 5.92 -14.47 -5.64
CA ARG A 157 5.76 -13.04 -5.36
C ARG A 157 4.83 -12.41 -6.39
N ASP A 158 5.10 -12.67 -7.67
CA ASP A 158 4.32 -12.11 -8.78
C ASP A 158 2.91 -12.70 -8.81
N GLU A 159 2.77 -13.99 -8.50
CA GLU A 159 1.46 -14.64 -8.36
C GLU A 159 0.62 -14.01 -7.25
N ILE A 160 1.17 -13.83 -6.04
CA ILE A 160 0.43 -13.18 -4.94
C ILE A 160 0.02 -11.75 -5.33
N ARG A 161 0.92 -10.98 -5.94
CA ARG A 161 0.62 -9.61 -6.40
C ARG A 161 -0.49 -9.60 -7.43
N PHE A 162 -0.44 -10.51 -8.40
CA PHE A 162 -1.48 -10.64 -9.42
C PHE A 162 -2.84 -10.98 -8.79
N LEU A 163 -2.88 -11.96 -7.88
CA LEU A 163 -4.12 -12.38 -7.22
C LEU A 163 -4.76 -11.23 -6.44
N ILE A 164 -3.98 -10.46 -5.68
CA ILE A 164 -4.49 -9.29 -4.94
C ILE A 164 -4.97 -8.22 -5.93
N GLN A 165 -4.15 -7.84 -6.91
CA GLN A 165 -4.49 -6.76 -7.83
C GLN A 165 -5.73 -7.10 -8.68
N GLU A 166 -5.89 -8.36 -9.04
CA GLU A 166 -7.06 -8.84 -9.75
C GLU A 166 -8.33 -8.80 -8.88
N SER A 167 -8.22 -9.10 -7.59
CA SER A 167 -9.35 -9.16 -6.65
C SER A 167 -9.70 -7.80 -6.04
N PHE A 168 -8.71 -6.95 -5.78
CA PHE A 168 -8.86 -5.69 -5.11
C PHE A 168 -7.76 -4.72 -5.52
N PHE A 169 -8.13 -3.79 -6.42
CA PHE A 169 -7.27 -2.70 -6.85
C PHE A 169 -7.85 -1.35 -6.42
N VAL A 170 -8.59 -0.67 -7.30
CA VAL A 170 -9.37 0.53 -6.95
C VAL A 170 -10.78 0.13 -6.53
N ASN A 171 -11.40 -0.77 -7.28
CA ASN A 171 -12.67 -1.38 -6.94
C ASN A 171 -12.41 -2.82 -6.47
N ALA A 172 -13.15 -3.27 -5.47
CA ALA A 172 -13.19 -4.69 -5.13
C ALA A 172 -13.98 -5.47 -6.19
N ASP A 173 -13.46 -6.62 -6.57
CA ASP A 173 -14.15 -7.61 -7.38
C ASP A 173 -14.39 -8.85 -6.50
N ILE A 174 -15.61 -8.94 -5.97
CA ILE A 174 -15.97 -9.96 -4.98
C ILE A 174 -15.89 -11.37 -5.58
N GLU A 175 -16.30 -11.55 -6.84
CA GLU A 175 -16.24 -12.86 -7.51
C GLU A 175 -14.78 -13.31 -7.65
N LYS A 176 -13.90 -12.41 -8.07
CA LYS A 176 -12.46 -12.70 -8.18
C LYS A 176 -11.83 -12.89 -6.80
N ALA A 177 -12.20 -12.11 -5.79
CA ALA A 177 -11.73 -12.29 -4.42
C ALA A 177 -12.12 -13.67 -3.87
N GLN A 178 -13.35 -14.12 -4.07
CA GLN A 178 -13.83 -15.45 -3.68
C GLN A 178 -13.03 -16.56 -4.39
N LYS A 179 -12.76 -16.38 -5.68
CA LYS A 179 -11.99 -17.34 -6.49
C LYS A 179 -10.51 -17.40 -6.10
N ASN A 180 -9.89 -16.25 -5.81
CA ASN A 180 -8.45 -16.12 -5.60
C ASN A 180 -8.03 -16.39 -4.15
N LEU A 181 -8.90 -16.16 -3.16
CA LEU A 181 -8.59 -16.39 -1.75
C LEU A 181 -8.10 -17.84 -1.45
N PRO A 182 -8.74 -18.91 -1.95
CA PRO A 182 -8.24 -20.27 -1.76
C PRO A 182 -6.81 -20.47 -2.26
N ARG A 183 -6.42 -19.82 -3.37
CA ARG A 183 -5.07 -19.91 -3.92
C ARG A 183 -4.06 -19.19 -3.02
N VAL A 184 -4.40 -18.00 -2.53
CA VAL A 184 -3.54 -17.27 -1.56
C VAL A 184 -3.33 -18.09 -0.29
N GLN A 185 -4.37 -18.74 0.22
CA GLN A 185 -4.28 -19.62 1.39
C GLN A 185 -3.43 -20.86 1.14
N GLU A 186 -3.50 -21.42 -0.07
CA GLU A 186 -2.64 -22.54 -0.47
C GLU A 186 -1.17 -22.11 -0.52
N ILE A 187 -0.86 -20.96 -1.14
CA ILE A 187 0.50 -20.40 -1.13
C ILE A 187 0.97 -20.15 0.30
N GLN A 188 0.12 -19.62 1.17
CA GLN A 188 0.45 -19.40 2.57
C GLN A 188 0.80 -20.72 3.30
N ARG A 189 0.01 -21.78 3.10
CA ARG A 189 0.30 -23.12 3.65
C ARG A 189 1.59 -23.70 3.08
N GLN A 190 1.79 -23.59 1.77
CA GLN A 190 3.01 -24.02 1.11
C GLN A 190 4.23 -23.35 1.75
N LEU A 191 4.20 -22.03 1.93
CA LEU A 191 5.31 -21.27 2.52
C LEU A 191 5.57 -21.58 3.99
N GLN A 192 4.63 -22.19 4.71
CA GLN A 192 4.84 -22.71 6.06
C GLN A 192 5.55 -24.08 6.09
N ALA A 193 5.70 -24.74 4.93
CA ALA A 193 6.49 -25.96 4.81
C ALA A 193 8.00 -25.68 4.92
N GLY A 194 8.79 -26.76 5.04
CA GLY A 194 10.23 -26.78 5.33
C GLY A 194 11.14 -26.17 4.25
N TYR A 195 10.99 -24.87 4.00
CA TYR A 195 11.91 -24.05 3.23
C TYR A 195 13.10 -23.63 4.08
N ALA A 196 14.24 -23.32 3.44
CA ALA A 196 15.35 -22.70 4.15
C ALA A 196 14.99 -21.30 4.65
N ALA A 197 15.38 -21.00 5.88
CA ALA A 197 15.27 -19.66 6.43
C ALA A 197 16.06 -18.66 5.56
N SER A 198 15.34 -17.76 4.88
CA SER A 198 15.93 -16.72 4.06
C SER A 198 15.08 -15.44 4.06
N LYS A 199 15.67 -14.33 3.61
CA LYS A 199 14.97 -13.06 3.41
C LYS A 199 13.75 -13.26 2.51
N LYS A 200 13.92 -14.01 1.42
CA LYS A 200 12.87 -14.30 0.44
C LYS A 200 11.69 -15.05 1.06
N LEU A 201 11.97 -16.10 1.82
CA LEU A 201 10.93 -16.85 2.53
C LEU A 201 10.16 -15.93 3.50
N THR A 202 10.86 -15.08 4.24
CA THR A 202 10.25 -14.16 5.20
C THR A 202 9.34 -13.13 4.52
N GLU A 203 9.80 -12.55 3.41
CA GLU A 203 9.01 -11.62 2.60
C GLU A 203 7.77 -12.30 2.01
N LEU A 204 7.92 -13.50 1.45
CA LEU A 204 6.79 -14.25 0.87
C LEU A 204 5.77 -14.67 1.92
N ARG A 205 6.20 -15.16 3.09
CA ARG A 205 5.32 -15.49 4.21
C ARG A 205 4.53 -14.25 4.66
N SER A 206 5.19 -13.11 4.76
CA SER A 206 4.56 -11.84 5.12
C SER A 206 3.56 -11.40 4.04
N LEU A 207 3.96 -11.43 2.77
CA LEU A 207 3.12 -11.03 1.65
C LEU A 207 1.87 -11.90 1.53
N ALA A 208 2.01 -13.23 1.59
CA ALA A 208 0.88 -14.16 1.55
C ALA A 208 -0.05 -14.00 2.77
N GLY A 209 0.51 -13.76 3.96
CA GLY A 209 -0.26 -13.48 5.16
C GLY A 209 -1.10 -12.21 5.04
N VAL A 210 -0.49 -11.11 4.60
CA VAL A 210 -1.17 -9.83 4.36
C VAL A 210 -2.21 -9.95 3.25
N ALA A 211 -1.89 -10.64 2.15
CA ALA A 211 -2.83 -10.92 1.06
C ALA A 211 -4.09 -11.63 1.55
N ASN A 212 -3.91 -12.69 2.35
CA ASN A 212 -5.01 -13.45 2.91
C ASN A 212 -5.88 -12.60 3.86
N MET A 213 -5.27 -11.74 4.69
CA MET A 213 -6.01 -10.82 5.56
C MET A 213 -6.83 -9.82 4.73
N ILE A 214 -6.22 -9.16 3.75
CA ILE A 214 -6.90 -8.20 2.86
C ILE A 214 -8.09 -8.85 2.15
N LEU A 215 -7.89 -10.01 1.52
CA LEU A 215 -8.95 -10.67 0.77
C LEU A 215 -10.09 -11.16 1.68
N LYS A 216 -9.79 -11.58 2.92
CA LYS A 216 -10.84 -11.92 3.89
C LYS A 216 -11.70 -10.70 4.26
N GLU A 217 -11.06 -9.57 4.54
CA GLU A 217 -11.75 -8.32 4.87
C GLU A 217 -12.64 -7.85 3.72
N VAL A 218 -12.13 -7.91 2.47
CA VAL A 218 -12.91 -7.59 1.26
C VAL A 218 -14.17 -8.44 1.13
N LEU A 219 -14.12 -9.71 1.54
CA LEU A 219 -15.25 -10.64 1.46
C LEU A 219 -16.23 -10.55 2.63
N SER A 220 -15.83 -9.90 3.73
CA SER A 220 -16.67 -9.68 4.91
C SER A 220 -17.34 -8.31 4.96
N ALA A 221 -16.92 -7.38 4.10
CA ALA A 221 -17.48 -6.04 3.96
C ALA A 221 -18.81 -6.06 3.17
#